data_AF-A0A812YL36-F1
#
_entry.id   AF-A0A812YL36-F1
#
_cell.length_a   1.000
_cell.length_b   1.000
_cell.length_c   1.000
_cell.angle_alpha   90.00
_cell.angle_beta   90.00
_cell.angle_gamma   90.00
#
_symmetry.space_group_name_H-M   'P 1'
#
loop_
_entity.id
_entity.type
_entity.pdbx_description
1 polymer ?
#
loop_
_entity_poly.entity_id
_entity_poly.type
_entity_poly.pdbx_seq_one_letter_code
_entity_poly.pdbx_strand_id
1 'polypeptide(L)'
;SAQMLELPVPFAVYEDMIGAVLGTARALQLGSPSQAAGALLLGCPGSGRKTCAKLGVDLAKTKLKEPTAEDSTGLREELASLHGTIRSRLGSHTFGPLTEDHLLHGDCETILEDIDNILRQATRFEAKKAPRKAARRGGIVRSNSTVEGGKAVEEGLSDDFPDGASLAFLMILSPTLAANWFRRQLRKYPGLASGMDVVWLQPWGQEAYLEVAKQVLLPEVLA
;
A
#
# COMPACT_ATOMS: atom_id res chain seq x y z
N SER A 1 -15.81 -7.20 11.92
CA SER A 1 -14.85 -7.38 13.02
C SER A 1 -13.65 -6.49 12.76
N ALA A 2 -13.47 -5.45 13.57
CA ALA A 2 -12.20 -4.71 13.60
C ALA A 2 -11.17 -5.66 14.21
N GLN A 3 -10.15 -6.05 13.45
CA GLN A 3 -8.97 -6.67 14.02
C GLN A 3 -8.25 -5.56 14.78
N MET A 4 -8.48 -5.49 16.08
CA MET A 4 -7.71 -4.61 16.96
C MET A 4 -6.25 -5.00 16.79
N LEU A 5 -5.44 -4.09 16.26
CA LEU A 5 -4.01 -4.30 16.09
C LEU A 5 -3.41 -4.52 17.48
N GLU A 6 -3.07 -5.76 17.80
CA GLU A 6 -2.19 -6.06 18.93
C GLU A 6 -0.83 -5.44 18.58
N LEU A 7 -0.54 -4.27 19.15
CA LEU A 7 0.80 -3.70 19.12
C LEU A 7 1.60 -4.40 20.23
N PRO A 8 2.54 -5.29 19.90
CA PRO A 8 3.20 -6.13 20.91
C PRO A 8 4.26 -5.37 21.73
N VAL A 9 4.40 -4.05 21.52
CA VAL A 9 5.46 -3.23 22.13
C VAL A 9 4.82 -2.00 22.78
N PRO A 10 5.09 -1.73 24.07
CA PRO A 10 4.67 -0.49 24.69
C PRO A 10 5.34 0.69 23.98
N PHE A 11 4.57 1.70 23.64
CA PHE A 11 5.05 2.93 23.01
C PHE A 11 4.48 4.14 23.74
N ALA A 12 5.24 5.22 23.76
CA ALA A 12 4.81 6.51 24.28
C ALA A 12 4.33 7.37 23.11
N VAL A 13 3.24 8.11 23.33
CA VAL A 13 2.64 8.99 22.32
C VAL A 13 3.10 10.41 22.59
N TYR A 14 3.71 11.05 21.59
CA TYR A 14 4.17 12.43 21.65
C TYR A 14 3.57 13.22 20.49
N GLU A 15 3.64 14.55 20.54
CA GLU A 15 2.94 15.43 19.59
C GLU A 15 3.22 15.10 18.12
N ASP A 16 4.50 14.98 17.74
CA ASP A 16 4.88 14.65 16.35
C ASP A 16 4.35 13.28 15.89
N MET A 17 4.26 12.31 16.81
CA MET A 17 3.69 11.00 16.50
C MET A 17 2.20 11.10 16.21
N ILE A 18 1.46 11.92 16.96
CA ILE A 18 0.04 12.19 16.69
C ILE A 18 -0.11 12.81 15.30
N GLY A 19 0.69 13.85 15.00
CA GLY A 19 0.69 14.50 13.69
C GLY A 19 0.97 13.50 12.55
N ALA A 20 1.94 12.61 12.74
CA ALA A 20 2.27 11.59 11.74
C ALA A 20 1.17 10.54 11.56
N VAL A 21 0.51 10.11 12.64
CA VAL A 21 -0.61 9.16 12.60
C VAL A 21 -1.80 9.79 11.85
N LEU A 22 -2.15 11.04 12.19
CA LEU A 22 -3.23 11.77 11.52
C LEU A 22 -2.91 12.02 10.04
N GLY A 23 -1.68 12.43 9.73
CA GLY A 23 -1.23 12.62 8.36
C GLY A 23 -1.30 11.32 7.54
N THR A 24 -0.89 10.20 8.13
CA THR A 24 -0.98 8.89 7.49
C THR A 24 -2.44 8.48 7.26
N ALA A 25 -3.31 8.64 8.27
CA ALA A 25 -4.72 8.28 8.14
C ALA A 25 -5.41 9.11 7.04
N ARG A 26 -5.13 10.41 7.01
CA ARG A 26 -5.64 11.32 5.97
C ARG A 26 -5.17 10.89 4.58
N ALA A 27 -3.87 10.63 4.41
CA ALA A 27 -3.29 10.20 3.15
C ALA A 27 -3.95 8.93 2.60
N LEU A 28 -4.22 7.94 3.46
CA LEU A 28 -4.89 6.69 3.07
C LEU A 28 -6.37 6.90 2.70
N GLN A 29 -7.04 7.89 3.29
CA GLN A 29 -8.43 8.24 2.99
C GLN A 29 -8.62 9.07 1.73
N LEU A 30 -7.54 9.63 1.16
CA LEU A 30 -7.61 10.34 -0.13
C LEU A 30 -7.89 9.40 -1.31
N GLY A 31 -7.75 8.08 -1.11
CA GLY A 31 -8.07 7.09 -2.14
C GLY A 31 -9.56 7.10 -2.46
N SER A 32 -9.88 7.32 -3.73
CA SER A 32 -11.23 7.25 -4.26
C SER A 32 -11.42 5.99 -5.12
N PRO A 33 -12.66 5.64 -5.50
CA PRO A 33 -12.92 4.54 -6.43
C PRO A 33 -12.35 4.77 -7.84
N SER A 34 -12.03 6.02 -8.18
CA SER A 34 -11.37 6.35 -9.44
C SER A 34 -9.86 6.49 -9.31
N GLN A 35 -9.32 6.70 -8.10
CA GLN A 35 -7.92 7.03 -7.90
C GLN A 35 -7.33 6.37 -6.67
N ALA A 36 -6.30 5.55 -6.87
CA ALA A 36 -5.50 5.04 -5.76
C ALA A 36 -4.69 6.18 -5.13
N ALA A 37 -4.54 6.13 -3.81
CA ALA A 37 -3.71 7.06 -3.06
C ALA A 37 -2.54 6.33 -2.39
N GLY A 38 -1.70 7.08 -1.68
CA GLY A 38 -0.69 6.46 -0.84
C GLY A 38 -0.17 7.37 0.25
N ALA A 39 0.45 6.74 1.25
CA ALA A 39 1.17 7.40 2.31
C ALA A 39 2.63 6.94 2.26
N LEU A 40 3.54 7.90 2.23
CA LEU A 40 4.98 7.68 2.30
C LEU A 40 5.51 8.21 3.63
N LEU A 41 5.84 7.30 4.54
CA LEU A 41 6.40 7.65 5.85
C LEU A 41 7.93 7.65 5.81
N LEU A 42 8.52 8.82 5.99
CA LEU A 42 9.96 9.05 6.03
C LEU A 42 10.46 9.23 7.46
N GLY A 43 11.65 8.70 7.78
CA GLY A 43 12.27 8.92 9.10
C GLY A 43 13.36 7.91 9.45
N CYS A 44 14.06 8.13 10.56
CA CYS A 44 15.15 7.25 10.99
C CYS A 44 14.63 5.87 11.47
N PRO A 45 15.44 4.80 11.47
CA PRO A 45 15.12 3.58 12.19
C PRO A 45 14.86 3.89 13.68
N GLY A 46 13.86 3.25 14.28
CA GLY A 46 13.50 3.48 15.68
C GLY A 46 12.59 4.69 15.97
N SER A 47 12.31 5.57 14.99
CA SER A 47 11.40 6.72 15.16
C SER A 47 9.92 6.37 15.38
N GLY A 48 9.55 5.08 15.35
CA GLY A 48 8.16 4.64 15.50
C GLY A 48 7.35 4.66 14.20
N ARG A 49 7.97 4.86 13.02
CA ARG A 49 7.29 4.86 11.71
C ARG A 49 6.35 3.67 11.48
N LYS A 50 6.78 2.45 11.79
CA LYS A 50 5.97 1.23 11.64
C LYS A 50 4.72 1.28 12.54
N THR A 51 4.88 1.73 13.77
CA THR A 51 3.77 1.93 14.73
C THR A 51 2.82 3.01 14.23
N CYS A 52 3.34 4.16 13.79
CA CYS A 52 2.52 5.25 13.24
C CYS A 52 1.73 4.81 12.02
N ALA A 53 2.35 4.02 11.14
CA ALA A 53 1.69 3.48 9.97
C ALA A 53 0.51 2.58 10.33
N LYS A 54 0.71 1.65 11.27
CA LYS A 54 -0.34 0.74 11.75
C LYS A 54 -1.49 1.50 12.42
N LEU A 55 -1.18 2.48 13.27
CA LEU A 55 -2.18 3.33 13.91
C LEU A 55 -2.94 4.19 12.88
N GLY A 56 -2.23 4.74 11.88
CA GLY A 56 -2.86 5.53 10.82
C GLY A 56 -3.81 4.70 9.96
N VAL A 57 -3.45 3.46 9.66
CA VAL A 57 -4.30 2.49 8.95
C VAL A 57 -5.57 2.16 9.73
N ASP A 58 -5.44 1.93 11.03
CA ASP A 58 -6.56 1.65 11.94
C ASP A 58 -7.51 2.84 12.03
N LEU A 59 -6.94 4.04 12.21
CA LEU A 59 -7.69 5.29 12.24
C LEU A 59 -8.40 5.57 10.91
N ALA A 60 -7.75 5.23 9.79
CA ALA A 60 -8.35 5.32 8.47
C ALA A 60 -9.46 4.28 8.22
N LYS A 61 -9.61 3.29 9.11
CA LYS A 61 -10.54 2.15 8.99
C LYS A 61 -10.36 1.35 7.70
N THR A 62 -9.13 1.29 7.22
CA THR A 62 -8.77 0.56 5.99
C THR A 62 -8.34 -0.87 6.32
N LYS A 63 -8.63 -1.81 5.42
CA LYS A 63 -8.18 -3.20 5.58
C LYS A 63 -6.72 -3.31 5.15
N LEU A 64 -5.82 -3.53 6.11
CA LEU A 64 -4.40 -3.72 5.84
C LEU A 64 -4.12 -5.08 5.24
N LYS A 65 -3.40 -5.11 4.12
CA LYS A 65 -2.75 -6.30 3.58
C LYS A 65 -1.24 -6.12 3.75
N GLU A 66 -0.70 -6.69 4.82
CA GLU A 66 0.74 -6.74 5.05
C GLU A 66 1.38 -7.73 4.05
N PRO A 67 2.49 -7.35 3.40
CA PRO A 67 3.22 -8.23 2.50
C PRO A 67 3.78 -9.43 3.27
N THR A 68 3.61 -10.64 2.74
CA THR A 68 4.20 -11.87 3.31
C THR A 68 5.42 -12.35 2.54
N ALA A 69 5.50 -11.99 1.26
CA ALA A 69 6.65 -12.28 0.41
C ALA A 69 7.77 -11.25 0.60
N GLU A 70 9.00 -11.75 0.70
CA GLU A 70 10.22 -10.93 0.69
C GLU A 70 10.71 -10.68 -0.76
N ASP A 71 10.31 -11.52 -1.70
CA ASP A 71 10.69 -11.43 -3.12
C ASP A 71 9.71 -10.57 -3.94
N SER A 72 10.26 -9.86 -4.93
CA SER A 72 9.47 -9.02 -5.85
C SER A 72 8.35 -9.77 -6.58
N THR A 73 8.56 -11.02 -6.97
CA THR A 73 7.55 -11.84 -7.65
C THR A 73 6.36 -12.15 -6.74
N GLY A 74 6.61 -12.52 -5.49
CA GLY A 74 5.56 -12.78 -4.50
C GLY A 74 4.78 -11.52 -4.15
N LEU A 75 5.46 -10.38 -4.00
CA LEU A 75 4.82 -9.09 -3.77
C LEU A 75 3.85 -8.71 -4.90
N ARG A 76 4.23 -8.99 -6.16
CA ARG A 76 3.36 -8.75 -7.33
C ARG A 76 2.15 -9.66 -7.35
N GLU A 77 2.30 -10.93 -6.98
CA GLU A 77 1.18 -11.87 -6.87
C GLU A 77 0.20 -11.45 -5.77
N GLU A 78 0.72 -10.97 -4.63
CA GLU A 78 -0.10 -10.42 -3.55
C GLU A 78 -0.84 -9.15 -3.98
N LEU A 79 -0.16 -8.24 -4.68
CA LEU A 79 -0.79 -7.03 -5.23
C LEU A 79 -1.88 -7.39 -6.25
N ALA A 80 -1.61 -8.36 -7.13
CA ALA A 80 -2.59 -8.85 -8.10
C ALA A 80 -3.80 -9.50 -7.43
N SER A 81 -3.57 -10.28 -6.37
CA SER A 81 -4.63 -10.88 -5.56
C SER A 81 -5.49 -9.81 -4.86
N LEU A 82 -4.86 -8.77 -4.32
CA LEU A 82 -5.55 -7.65 -3.71
C LEU A 82 -6.41 -6.91 -4.74
N HIS A 83 -5.87 -6.64 -5.93
CA HIS A 83 -6.61 -6.01 -7.02
C HIS A 83 -7.85 -6.82 -7.42
N GLY A 84 -7.72 -8.16 -7.53
CA GLY A 84 -8.86 -9.06 -7.74
C GLY A 84 -9.87 -9.06 -6.59
N THR A 85 -9.39 -8.89 -5.35
CA THR A 85 -10.25 -8.79 -4.17
C THR A 85 -11.06 -7.50 -4.16
N ILE A 86 -10.44 -6.37 -4.51
CA ILE A 86 -11.10 -5.06 -4.57
C ILE A 86 -12.22 -5.05 -5.62
N ARG A 87 -11.99 -5.70 -6.77
CA ARG A 87 -13.05 -5.88 -7.79
C ARG A 87 -14.25 -6.69 -7.29
N SER A 88 -14.07 -7.57 -6.31
CA SER A 88 -15.14 -8.44 -5.80
C SER A 88 -15.74 -7.99 -4.47
N ARG A 89 -15.08 -7.09 -3.74
CA ARG A 89 -15.47 -6.64 -2.40
C ARG A 89 -15.38 -5.14 -2.28
N LEU A 90 -16.48 -4.54 -1.82
CA LEU A 90 -16.55 -3.13 -1.46
C LEU A 90 -15.70 -2.82 -0.21
N GLY A 91 -15.21 -1.58 -0.16
CA GLY A 91 -14.45 -1.02 0.96
C GLY A 91 -13.01 -0.62 0.63
N SER A 92 -12.41 0.10 1.57
CA SER A 92 -11.05 0.65 1.44
C SER A 92 -9.99 -0.34 1.89
N HIS A 93 -9.04 -0.61 1.01
CA HIS A 93 -7.95 -1.55 1.22
C HIS A 93 -6.61 -0.82 1.15
N THR A 94 -5.69 -1.19 2.02
CA THR A 94 -4.34 -0.62 2.06
C THR A 94 -3.32 -1.74 1.86
N PHE A 95 -2.44 -1.59 0.87
CA PHE A 95 -1.31 -2.50 0.66
C PHE A 95 -0.04 -1.95 1.32
N GLY A 96 0.57 -2.72 2.21
CA GLY A 96 1.78 -2.34 2.94
C GLY A 96 1.72 -2.69 4.43
N PRO A 97 2.66 -2.20 5.25
CA PRO A 97 3.74 -1.28 4.89
C PRO A 97 4.87 -1.95 4.10
N LEU A 98 5.23 -1.38 2.95
CA LEU A 98 6.44 -1.75 2.22
C LEU A 98 7.64 -1.03 2.86
N THR A 99 8.61 -1.82 3.31
CA THR A 99 9.84 -1.32 3.95
C THR A 99 11.03 -1.35 3.00
N GLU A 100 12.14 -0.77 3.43
CA GLU A 100 13.42 -0.80 2.74
C GLU A 100 13.85 -2.24 2.42
N ASP A 101 13.60 -3.20 3.33
CA ASP A 101 13.94 -4.60 3.12
C ASP A 101 13.23 -5.18 1.88
N HIS A 102 11.93 -4.89 1.73
CA HIS A 102 11.13 -5.34 0.57
C HIS A 102 11.55 -4.68 -0.75
N LEU A 103 12.12 -3.47 -0.67
CA LEU A 103 12.41 -2.65 -1.85
C LEU A 103 13.89 -2.66 -2.26
N LEU A 104 14.80 -3.00 -1.35
CA LEU A 104 16.24 -3.07 -1.64
C LEU A 104 16.69 -4.48 -2.00
N HIS A 105 15.96 -5.50 -1.57
CA HIS A 105 16.23 -6.89 -1.92
C HIS A 105 15.45 -7.29 -3.19
N GLY A 106 16.18 -7.63 -4.26
CA GLY A 106 15.64 -8.17 -5.52
C GLY A 106 15.24 -7.14 -6.60
N ASP A 107 14.58 -7.62 -7.66
CA ASP A 107 14.09 -6.84 -8.82
C ASP A 107 12.83 -5.99 -8.47
N CYS A 108 12.96 -5.15 -7.45
CA CYS A 108 11.93 -4.25 -6.91
C CYS A 108 11.40 -3.23 -7.94
N GLU A 109 12.11 -3.01 -9.05
CA GLU A 109 11.69 -2.10 -10.10
C GLU A 109 10.34 -2.50 -10.70
N THR A 110 10.06 -3.80 -10.74
CA THR A 110 8.81 -4.34 -11.29
C THR A 110 7.60 -4.04 -10.41
N ILE A 111 7.73 -4.15 -9.08
CA ILE A 111 6.64 -3.83 -8.15
C ILE A 111 6.43 -2.30 -8.05
N LEU A 112 7.50 -1.50 -8.09
CA LEU A 112 7.40 -0.05 -8.09
C LEU A 112 6.76 0.48 -9.37
N GLU A 113 7.07 -0.12 -10.52
CA GLU A 113 6.42 0.17 -11.80
C GLU A 113 4.92 -0.16 -11.75
N ASP A 114 4.55 -1.32 -11.20
CA ASP A 114 3.14 -1.69 -11.04
C ASP A 114 2.39 -0.69 -10.13
N ILE A 115 2.97 -0.31 -8.99
CA ILE A 115 2.37 0.68 -8.08
C ILE A 115 2.26 2.05 -8.76
N ASP A 116 3.29 2.49 -9.47
CA ASP A 116 3.30 3.74 -10.23
C ASP A 116 2.20 3.77 -11.28
N ASN A 117 2.02 2.67 -12.02
CA ASN A 117 0.95 2.54 -13.01
C ASN A 117 -0.43 2.65 -12.36
N ILE A 118 -0.65 1.99 -11.22
CA ILE A 118 -1.92 2.06 -10.47
C ILE A 118 -2.19 3.48 -9.96
N LEU A 119 -1.17 4.15 -9.40
CA LEU A 119 -1.30 5.54 -8.90
C LEU A 119 -1.58 6.54 -10.02
N ARG A 120 -1.10 6.29 -11.24
CA ARG A 120 -1.37 7.13 -12.41
C ARG A 120 -2.66 6.80 -13.15
N GLN A 121 -3.41 5.79 -12.71
CA GLN A 121 -4.55 5.25 -13.48
C GLN A 121 -4.12 4.81 -14.89
N ALA A 122 -2.86 4.40 -15.07
CA ALA A 122 -2.43 3.82 -16.32
C ALA A 122 -3.08 2.44 -16.43
N THR A 123 -4.13 2.36 -17.24
CA THR A 123 -5.03 1.21 -17.50
C THR A 123 -4.33 -0.05 -18.04
N ARG A 124 -3.34 -0.60 -17.32
CA ARG A 124 -2.68 -1.89 -17.60
C ARG A 124 -2.06 -2.49 -16.34
N PHE A 125 -2.87 -2.91 -15.37
CA PHE A 125 -2.42 -3.98 -14.48
C PHE A 125 -2.72 -5.33 -15.14
N GLU A 126 -1.92 -5.70 -16.14
CA GLU A 126 -1.82 -7.09 -16.55
C GLU A 126 -0.73 -7.75 -15.71
N ALA A 127 -1.11 -8.33 -14.58
CA ALA A 127 -0.30 -9.40 -14.01
C ALA A 127 -0.17 -10.46 -15.11
N LYS A 128 0.99 -10.49 -15.78
CA LYS A 128 1.32 -11.49 -16.80
C LYS A 128 1.10 -12.84 -16.15
N LYS A 129 -0.05 -13.47 -16.43
CA LYS A 129 -0.31 -14.85 -16.03
C LYS A 129 0.87 -15.65 -16.57
N ALA A 130 1.68 -16.20 -15.68
CA ALA A 130 2.65 -17.22 -16.07
C ALA A 130 1.91 -18.22 -16.96
N PRO A 131 2.46 -18.62 -18.12
CA PRO A 131 1.76 -19.51 -19.02
C PRO A 131 1.44 -20.79 -18.26
N ARG A 132 0.15 -20.97 -17.88
CA ARG A 132 -0.35 -22.26 -17.40
C ARG A 132 -0.01 -23.22 -18.52
N LYS A 133 0.96 -24.10 -18.29
CA LYS A 133 1.31 -25.18 -19.21
C LYS A 133 0.00 -25.84 -19.61
N ALA A 134 -0.40 -25.65 -20.87
CA ALA A 134 -1.61 -26.20 -21.43
C ALA A 134 -1.47 -27.72 -21.37
N ALA A 135 -2.08 -28.34 -20.36
CA ALA A 135 -2.24 -29.77 -20.30
C ALA A 135 -3.23 -30.15 -21.40
N ARG A 136 -2.68 -30.50 -22.58
CA ARG A 136 -3.39 -31.23 -23.64
C ARG A 136 -3.93 -32.54 -23.06
N ARG A 137 -5.23 -32.60 -22.76
CA ARG A 137 -6.11 -33.78 -22.85
C ARG A 137 -7.51 -33.20 -23.10
N GLY A 138 -8.07 -33.19 -24.30
CA GLY A 138 -8.35 -34.34 -25.17
C GLY A 138 -9.79 -34.80 -24.89
N GLY A 139 -10.76 -34.37 -25.71
CA GLY A 139 -12.13 -34.94 -25.68
C GLY A 139 -13.29 -34.04 -26.16
N ILE A 140 -13.51 -34.01 -27.48
CA ILE A 140 -14.81 -34.23 -28.19
C ILE A 140 -16.03 -33.38 -27.76
N VAL A 141 -16.33 -32.29 -28.49
CA VAL A 141 -17.42 -32.11 -29.51
C VAL A 141 -18.86 -32.19 -28.97
N ARG A 142 -19.61 -31.07 -29.06
CA ARG A 142 -20.84 -30.98 -29.88
C ARG A 142 -21.33 -29.53 -30.06
N SER A 143 -21.82 -29.29 -31.27
CA SER A 143 -22.06 -28.02 -31.96
C SER A 143 -23.52 -27.55 -31.92
N ASN A 144 -23.73 -26.33 -32.44
CA ASN A 144 -24.95 -25.68 -32.99
C ASN A 144 -25.44 -24.49 -32.13
N SER A 145 -25.76 -23.30 -32.65
CA SER A 145 -25.98 -22.82 -34.03
C SER A 145 -26.01 -21.27 -34.07
N THR A 146 -25.58 -20.72 -35.23
CA THR A 146 -25.91 -19.43 -35.91
C THR A 146 -27.11 -18.62 -35.39
N VAL A 147 -27.10 -17.28 -35.31
CA VAL A 147 -27.30 -16.33 -36.44
C VAL A 147 -26.95 -14.87 -36.04
N GLU A 148 -26.23 -14.19 -36.94
CA GLU A 148 -26.18 -12.76 -37.34
C GLU A 148 -26.32 -11.59 -36.34
N GLY A 149 -25.39 -10.63 -36.49
CA GLY A 149 -25.78 -9.21 -36.59
C GLY A 149 -25.19 -8.24 -35.56
N GLY A 150 -24.03 -7.67 -35.89
CA GLY A 150 -23.80 -6.24 -35.64
C GLY A 150 -23.27 -5.82 -34.27
N LYS A 151 -22.09 -5.19 -34.31
CA LYS A 151 -21.36 -4.52 -33.24
C LYS A 151 -20.67 -5.47 -32.26
N ALA A 152 -19.39 -5.70 -32.54
CA ALA A 152 -18.41 -5.84 -31.48
C ALA A 152 -18.61 -4.66 -30.54
N VAL A 153 -19.31 -4.90 -29.44
CA VAL A 153 -19.17 -4.09 -28.25
C VAL A 153 -17.73 -4.34 -27.85
N GLU A 154 -16.86 -3.40 -28.22
CA GLU A 154 -15.68 -3.16 -27.42
C GLU A 154 -16.19 -3.01 -26.00
N GLU A 155 -16.14 -4.10 -25.23
CA GLU A 155 -16.14 -4.03 -23.79
C GLU A 155 -14.85 -3.28 -23.44
N GLY A 156 -14.93 -1.95 -23.53
CA GLY A 156 -14.05 -1.07 -22.81
C GLY A 156 -14.20 -1.49 -21.36
N LEU A 157 -13.26 -2.34 -20.92
CA LEU A 157 -13.00 -2.63 -19.52
C LEU A 157 -12.60 -1.29 -18.90
N SER A 158 -13.59 -0.48 -18.55
CA SER A 158 -13.44 0.65 -17.66
C SER A 158 -12.86 0.05 -16.38
N ASP A 159 -11.56 0.26 -16.20
CA ASP A 159 -10.74 -0.28 -15.11
C ASP A 159 -11.00 0.46 -13.79
N ASP A 160 -12.23 0.95 -13.63
CA ASP A 160 -12.68 1.71 -12.48
C ASP A 160 -12.94 0.74 -11.33
N PHE A 161 -12.50 1.10 -10.12
CA PHE A 161 -12.84 0.29 -8.95
C PHE A 161 -14.37 0.31 -8.79
N PRO A 162 -15.00 -0.80 -8.37
CA PRO A 162 -16.44 -0.80 -8.13
C PRO A 162 -16.79 0.33 -7.14
N ASP A 163 -17.90 1.02 -7.41
CA ASP A 163 -18.37 2.17 -6.62
C ASP A 163 -18.30 1.87 -5.11
N GLY A 164 -17.45 2.61 -4.39
CA GLY A 164 -17.22 2.44 -2.94
C GLY A 164 -16.07 1.52 -2.53
N ALA A 165 -15.25 1.04 -3.48
CA ALA A 165 -13.98 0.41 -3.18
C ALA A 165 -12.82 1.37 -3.45
N SER A 166 -11.80 1.42 -2.58
CA SER A 166 -10.60 2.24 -2.79
C SER A 166 -9.34 1.48 -2.42
N LEU A 167 -8.24 1.81 -3.09
CA LEU A 167 -6.92 1.25 -2.85
C LEU A 167 -5.97 2.35 -2.39
N ALA A 168 -5.24 2.09 -1.32
CA ALA A 168 -4.14 2.92 -0.88
C ALA A 168 -2.84 2.13 -0.73
N PHE A 169 -1.70 2.77 -0.97
CA PHE A 169 -0.38 2.20 -0.77
C PHE A 169 0.30 2.81 0.45
N LEU A 170 0.96 1.98 1.25
CA LEU A 170 1.69 2.42 2.43
C LEU A 170 3.16 2.04 2.29
N MET A 171 4.04 3.04 2.22
CA MET A 171 5.49 2.84 2.17
C MET A 171 6.16 3.49 3.37
N ILE A 172 7.15 2.80 3.93
CA ILE A 172 7.94 3.28 5.06
C ILE A 172 9.41 3.23 4.67
N LEU A 173 10.04 4.39 4.55
CA LEU A 173 11.42 4.49 4.07
C LEU A 173 12.28 5.40 4.92
N SER A 174 13.56 5.05 5.00
CA SER A 174 14.52 5.75 5.82
C SER A 174 15.48 6.50 4.92
N PRO A 175 15.42 7.84 4.93
CA PRO A 175 16.35 8.64 4.16
C PRO A 175 17.81 8.33 4.50
N THR A 176 18.12 7.93 5.73
CA THR A 176 19.48 7.63 6.17
C THR A 176 20.04 6.33 5.61
N LEU A 177 19.19 5.35 5.29
CA LEU A 177 19.62 4.06 4.75
C LEU A 177 19.77 4.08 3.23
N ALA A 178 18.87 4.77 2.52
CA ALA A 178 18.76 4.63 1.07
C ALA A 178 18.38 5.92 0.32
N ALA A 179 18.79 7.11 0.79
CA ALA A 179 18.44 8.41 0.18
C ALA A 179 18.64 8.46 -1.34
N ASN A 180 19.81 8.05 -1.84
CA ASN A 180 20.14 8.17 -3.26
C ASN A 180 19.33 7.20 -4.12
N TRP A 181 19.12 5.98 -3.64
CA TRP A 181 18.27 5.00 -4.31
C TRP A 181 16.83 5.54 -4.39
N PHE A 182 16.29 6.02 -3.27
CA PHE A 182 14.94 6.53 -3.19
C PHE A 182 14.70 7.74 -4.11
N ARG A 183 15.63 8.71 -4.12
CA ARG A 183 15.58 9.85 -5.03
C ARG A 183 15.59 9.44 -6.51
N ARG A 184 16.32 8.38 -6.88
CA ARG A 184 16.30 7.86 -8.24
C ARG A 184 14.94 7.23 -8.57
N GLN A 185 14.36 6.46 -7.65
CA GLN A 185 13.05 5.85 -7.87
C GLN A 185 11.93 6.88 -7.99
N LEU A 186 11.91 7.93 -7.16
CA LEU A 186 10.93 9.01 -7.31
C LEU A 186 11.01 9.75 -8.66
N ARG A 187 12.22 9.85 -9.25
CA ARG A 187 12.39 10.43 -10.60
C ARG A 187 11.95 9.47 -11.70
N LYS A 188 12.15 8.17 -11.50
CA LYS A 188 11.76 7.11 -12.45
C LYS A 188 10.25 6.87 -12.45
N TYR A 189 9.63 6.98 -11.29
CA TYR A 189 8.22 6.69 -11.03
C TYR A 189 7.48 7.92 -10.47
N PRO A 190 7.19 8.95 -11.30
CA PRO A 190 6.45 10.14 -10.90
C PRO A 190 5.12 9.92 -10.18
N GLY A 191 4.42 8.81 -10.42
CA GLY A 191 3.18 8.45 -9.75
C GLY A 191 3.37 8.23 -8.25
N LEU A 192 4.54 7.72 -7.84
CA LEU A 192 4.92 7.67 -6.42
C LEU A 192 5.06 9.07 -5.82
N ALA A 193 5.56 10.04 -6.59
CA ALA A 193 5.75 11.40 -6.11
C ALA A 193 4.45 12.22 -6.08
N SER A 194 3.54 11.98 -7.02
CA SER A 194 2.27 12.71 -7.12
C SER A 194 1.10 12.05 -6.38
N GLY A 195 1.11 10.72 -6.28
CA GLY A 195 0.02 9.92 -5.72
C GLY A 195 0.23 9.52 -4.26
N MET A 196 1.39 9.82 -3.67
CA MET A 196 1.67 9.56 -2.26
C MET A 196 1.88 10.85 -1.47
N ASP A 197 1.15 10.99 -0.38
CA ASP A 197 1.38 12.05 0.59
C ASP A 197 2.55 11.70 1.49
N VAL A 198 3.46 12.66 1.65
CA VAL A 198 4.69 12.48 2.42
C VAL A 198 4.45 12.85 3.88
N VAL A 199 4.68 11.89 4.77
CA VAL A 199 4.66 12.08 6.22
C VAL A 199 6.08 11.92 6.74
N TRP A 200 6.68 13.00 7.22
CA TRP A 200 8.05 12.98 7.72
C TRP A 200 8.07 12.91 9.25
N LEU A 201 8.51 11.78 9.81
CA LEU A 201 8.87 11.69 11.23
C LEU A 201 10.30 12.17 11.43
N GLN A 202 10.43 13.36 12.02
CA GLN A 202 11.71 13.91 12.39
C GLN A 202 12.33 13.11 13.54
N PRO A 203 13.67 13.11 13.67
CA PRO A 203 14.33 12.67 14.89
C PRO A 203 13.74 13.44 16.09
N TRP A 204 13.64 12.79 17.24
CA TRP A 204 13.04 13.39 18.43
C TRP A 204 13.73 14.70 18.81
N GLY A 205 12.92 15.75 18.91
CA GLY A 205 13.31 16.99 19.56
C GLY A 205 13.41 16.82 21.07
N GLN A 206 13.96 17.83 21.75
CA GLN A 206 14.08 17.82 23.21
C GLN A 206 12.72 17.68 23.92
N GLU A 207 11.67 18.28 23.35
CA GLU A 207 10.30 18.19 23.88
C GLU A 207 9.75 16.77 23.80
N ALA A 208 9.91 16.09 22.66
CA ALA A 208 9.53 14.69 22.50
C ALA A 208 10.26 13.77 23.50
N TYR A 209 11.57 13.98 23.74
CA TYR A 209 12.29 13.24 24.77
C TYR A 209 11.69 13.45 26.17
N LEU A 210 11.32 14.69 26.52
CA LEU A 210 10.72 15.00 27.82
C LEU A 210 9.31 14.40 27.97
N GLU A 211 8.49 14.45 26.93
CA GLU A 211 7.15 13.84 26.91
C GLU A 211 7.22 12.33 27.10
N VAL A 212 8.07 11.67 26.32
CA VAL A 212 8.30 10.22 26.44
C VAL A 212 8.85 9.89 27.83
N ALA A 213 9.82 10.65 28.33
CA ALA A 213 10.40 10.43 29.65
C ALA A 213 9.34 10.58 30.77
N LYS A 214 8.45 11.58 30.68
CA LYS A 214 7.34 11.74 31.64
C LYS A 214 6.39 10.54 31.60
N GLN A 215 6.01 10.08 30.41
CA GLN A 215 5.11 8.93 30.28
C GLN A 215 5.72 7.62 30.78
N VAL A 216 7.02 7.41 30.56
CA VAL A 216 7.70 6.17 30.93
C VAL A 216 8.12 6.17 32.41
N LEU A 217 8.66 7.29 32.90
CA LEU A 217 9.26 7.36 34.25
C LEU A 217 8.28 7.83 35.32
N LEU A 218 7.22 8.56 34.95
CA LEU A 218 6.23 9.11 35.87
C LEU A 218 4.80 8.69 35.46
N PRO A 219 4.51 7.39 35.30
CA PRO A 219 3.20 6.93 34.85
C PRO A 219 2.08 7.32 35.82
N GLU A 220 2.38 7.42 37.13
CA GLU A 220 1.40 7.78 38.17
C GLU A 220 0.97 9.25 38.13
N VAL A 221 1.75 10.13 37.50
CA VAL A 221 1.47 11.58 37.43
C VAL A 221 0.55 11.92 36.25
N LEU A 222 0.45 11.03 35.26
CA LEU A 222 -0.32 11.22 34.03
C LEU A 222 -1.59 10.34 33.95
N ALA A 223 -1.87 9.55 35.01
CA ALA A 223 -3.06 8.70 35.12
C ALA A 223 -4.30 9.45 35.61
#